data_AF-P02200-F1
#
_entry.id   AF-P02200-F1
#
_cell.length_a   1.000
_cell.length_b   1.000
_cell.length_c   1.000
_cell.angle_alpha   90.00
_cell.angle_beta   90.00
_cell.angle_gamma   90.00
#
_symmetry.space_group_name_H-M   'P 1'
#
loop_
_entity.id
_entity.type
_entity.pdbx_description
1 polymer ?
#
loop_
_entity_poly.entity_id
_entity_poly.type
_entity_poly.pdbx_seq_one_letter_code
_entity_poly.pdbx_strand_id
1 'polypeptide(L)'
;MELSDQEWKHVLDIWTKVESKLPEHGHEVIIRLLQEHPETQERFEKFKHMKTADEMKSSEKMKQHGNTVFTALGNILKQKGNHAEVLKPLAKSHALEHKIPVKYLEFISEIIVKVIAEKYPADFGADSQAAMRKALELFRNDMASKYKEFGYQG
;
A
#
# COMPACT_ATOMS: atom_id res chain seq x y z
N MET A 1 -17.32 4.35 6.36
CA MET A 1 -16.62 5.60 5.99
C MET A 1 -16.76 5.77 4.50
N GLU A 2 -17.04 6.97 4.01
CA GLU A 2 -17.21 7.23 2.58
C GLU A 2 -16.43 8.48 2.18
N LEU A 3 -15.82 8.46 1.01
CA LEU A 3 -15.12 9.60 0.41
C LEU A 3 -16.06 10.30 -0.56
N SER A 4 -16.06 11.62 -0.55
CA SER A 4 -16.74 12.44 -1.55
C SER A 4 -16.06 12.34 -2.92
N ASP A 5 -16.77 12.74 -3.97
CA ASP A 5 -16.21 12.80 -5.33
C ASP A 5 -14.98 13.71 -5.41
N GLN A 6 -14.96 14.81 -4.65
CA GLN A 6 -13.81 15.72 -4.58
C GLN A 6 -12.60 15.05 -3.91
N GLU A 7 -12.80 14.32 -2.82
CA GLU A 7 -11.73 13.54 -2.18
C GLU A 7 -11.19 12.46 -3.12
N TRP A 8 -12.06 11.72 -3.80
CA TRP A 8 -11.63 10.75 -4.82
C TRP A 8 -10.88 11.40 -5.97
N LYS A 9 -11.28 12.61 -6.39
CA LYS A 9 -10.54 13.37 -7.40
C LYS A 9 -9.12 13.67 -6.93
N HIS A 10 -8.93 14.17 -5.70
CA HIS A 10 -7.60 14.40 -5.15
C HIS A 10 -6.74 13.12 -5.13
N VAL A 11 -7.32 11.99 -4.73
CA VAL A 11 -6.64 10.68 -4.70
C VAL A 11 -6.21 10.24 -6.10
N LEU A 12 -7.08 10.33 -7.10
CA LEU A 12 -6.79 9.86 -8.45
C LEU A 12 -5.88 10.79 -9.24
N ASP A 13 -5.97 12.10 -9.01
CA ASP A 13 -5.08 13.09 -9.64
C ASP A 13 -3.61 12.82 -9.25
N ILE A 14 -3.33 12.58 -7.96
CA ILE A 14 -1.97 12.23 -7.54
C ILE A 14 -1.59 10.81 -7.97
N TRP A 15 -2.54 9.86 -7.93
CA TRP A 15 -2.24 8.48 -8.32
C TRP A 15 -1.84 8.37 -9.79
N THR A 16 -2.42 9.17 -10.68
CA THR A 16 -2.02 9.24 -12.10
C THR A 16 -0.53 9.57 -12.26
N LYS A 17 0.03 10.42 -11.38
CA LYS A 17 1.47 10.74 -11.39
C LYS A 17 2.30 9.57 -10.87
N VAL A 18 1.84 8.90 -9.81
CA VAL A 18 2.44 7.69 -9.25
C VAL A 18 2.51 6.57 -10.30
N GLU A 19 1.45 6.42 -11.11
CA GLU A 19 1.35 5.37 -12.13
C GLU A 19 2.43 5.42 -13.20
N SER A 20 3.00 6.59 -13.47
CA SER A 20 4.10 6.73 -14.43
C SER A 20 5.39 6.02 -14.02
N LYS A 21 5.55 5.68 -12.73
CA LYS A 21 6.77 5.11 -12.13
C LYS A 21 6.45 4.09 -11.02
N LEU A 22 5.45 3.23 -11.24
CA LEU A 22 5.03 2.22 -10.24
C LEU A 22 6.18 1.35 -9.72
N PRO A 23 7.09 0.82 -10.55
CA PRO A 23 8.20 0.01 -10.05
C PRO A 23 9.10 0.78 -9.08
N GLU A 24 9.45 2.02 -9.41
CA GLU A 24 10.31 2.86 -8.57
C GLU A 24 9.64 3.22 -7.25
N HIS A 25 8.36 3.60 -7.28
CA HIS A 25 7.66 4.01 -6.06
C HIS A 25 7.33 2.83 -5.17
N GLY A 26 6.89 1.73 -5.76
CA GLY A 26 6.67 0.49 -5.02
C GLY A 26 7.94 -0.03 -4.39
N HIS A 27 9.08 0.04 -5.08
CA HIS A 27 10.36 -0.35 -4.51
C HIS A 27 10.76 0.51 -3.31
N GLU A 28 10.68 1.84 -3.46
CA GLU A 28 10.97 2.79 -2.37
C GLU A 28 10.08 2.56 -1.14
N VAL A 29 8.78 2.36 -1.35
CA VAL A 29 7.83 2.10 -0.25
C VAL A 29 8.16 0.80 0.48
N ILE A 30 8.48 -0.28 -0.24
CA ILE A 30 8.86 -1.54 0.41
C ILE A 30 10.18 -1.37 1.17
N ILE A 31 11.20 -0.71 0.59
CA ILE A 31 12.46 -0.46 1.30
C ILE A 31 12.20 0.29 2.61
N ARG A 32 11.44 1.39 2.56
CA ARG A 32 11.13 2.17 3.76
C ARG A 32 10.31 1.40 4.78
N LEU A 33 9.39 0.54 4.34
CA LEU A 33 8.64 -0.33 5.24
C LEU A 33 9.57 -1.23 6.04
N LEU A 34 10.55 -1.85 5.38
CA LEU A 34 11.50 -2.73 6.07
C LEU A 34 12.48 -1.96 6.96
N GLN A 35 12.80 -0.70 6.63
CA GLN A 35 13.69 0.14 7.44
C GLN A 35 13.00 0.76 8.66
N GLU A 36 11.79 1.29 8.49
CA GLU A 36 11.02 1.94 9.56
C GLU A 36 10.30 0.91 10.46
N HIS A 37 9.96 -0.26 9.92
CA HIS A 37 9.28 -1.35 10.63
C HIS A 37 9.93 -2.72 10.31
N PRO A 38 11.14 -3.00 10.83
CA PRO A 38 11.88 -4.24 10.53
C PRO A 38 11.11 -5.54 10.84
N GLU A 39 10.18 -5.51 11.80
CA GLU A 39 9.29 -6.63 12.13
C GLU A 39 8.38 -7.07 10.97
N THR A 40 8.21 -6.22 9.95
CA THR A 40 7.47 -6.57 8.73
C THR A 40 8.29 -7.46 7.79
N GLN A 41 9.62 -7.41 7.86
CA GLN A 41 10.51 -8.16 6.99
C GLN A 41 10.37 -9.68 7.15
N GLU A 42 10.05 -10.14 8.36
CA GLU A 42 9.79 -11.55 8.67
C GLU A 42 8.60 -12.14 7.89
N ARG A 43 7.71 -11.29 7.34
CA ARG A 43 6.60 -11.74 6.47
C ARG A 43 7.02 -11.92 5.01
N PHE A 44 8.19 -11.43 4.62
CA PHE A 44 8.71 -11.54 3.27
C PHE A 44 9.78 -12.63 3.20
N GLU A 45 9.36 -13.90 3.08
CA GLU A 45 10.29 -15.05 2.96
C GLU A 45 11.37 -14.85 1.90
N LYS A 46 11.04 -14.18 0.79
CA LYS A 46 11.98 -13.87 -0.30
C LYS A 46 12.98 -12.76 0.04
N PHE A 47 12.72 -11.92 1.03
CA PHE A 47 13.53 -10.74 1.36
C PHE A 47 14.08 -10.76 2.79
N LYS A 48 13.71 -11.73 3.63
CA LYS A 48 14.15 -11.84 5.03
C LYS A 48 15.66 -11.91 5.25
N HIS A 49 16.43 -12.26 4.22
CA HIS A 49 17.88 -12.35 4.29
C HIS A 49 18.60 -11.03 4.00
N MET A 50 17.90 -10.01 3.49
CA MET A 50 18.49 -8.71 3.18
C MET A 50 18.76 -7.93 4.47
N LYS A 51 19.98 -7.45 4.67
CA LYS A 51 20.40 -6.77 5.91
C LYS A 51 20.69 -5.30 5.71
N THR A 52 20.99 -4.88 4.49
CA THR A 52 21.44 -3.52 4.19
C THR A 52 20.49 -2.81 3.22
N ALA A 53 20.44 -1.48 3.33
CA ALA A 53 19.68 -0.66 2.40
C ALA A 53 20.15 -0.86 0.95
N ASP A 54 21.45 -1.07 0.73
CA ASP A 54 22.02 -1.23 -0.61
C ASP A 54 21.62 -2.56 -1.24
N GLU A 55 21.60 -3.66 -0.47
CA GLU A 55 21.04 -4.94 -0.94
C GLU A 55 19.57 -4.78 -1.37
N MET A 56 18.75 -4.11 -0.55
CA MET A 56 17.34 -3.87 -0.87
C MET A 56 17.19 -3.01 -2.14
N LYS A 57 17.97 -1.92 -2.26
CA LYS A 57 17.99 -1.03 -3.44
C LYS A 57 18.45 -1.72 -4.72
N SER A 58 19.34 -2.70 -4.64
CA SER A 58 19.80 -3.49 -5.80
C SER A 58 18.85 -4.63 -6.18
N SER A 59 17.80 -4.89 -5.40
CA SER A 59 16.97 -6.07 -5.59
C SER A 59 15.89 -5.87 -6.65
N GLU A 60 16.13 -6.41 -7.84
CA GLU A 60 15.12 -6.47 -8.91
C GLU A 60 13.87 -7.24 -8.50
N LYS A 61 14.01 -8.29 -7.67
CA LYS A 61 12.84 -9.04 -7.16
C LYS A 61 12.00 -8.19 -6.22
N MET A 62 12.62 -7.36 -5.39
CA MET A 62 11.89 -6.42 -4.53
C MET A 62 11.21 -5.34 -5.36
N LYS A 63 11.89 -4.80 -6.38
CA LYS A 63 11.30 -3.85 -7.32
C LYS A 63 10.07 -4.41 -8.04
N GLN A 64 10.17 -5.64 -8.54
CA GLN A 64 9.04 -6.36 -9.16
C GLN A 64 7.88 -6.54 -8.17
N HIS A 65 8.17 -6.92 -6.92
CA HIS A 65 7.15 -7.05 -5.90
C HIS A 65 6.47 -5.70 -5.58
N GLY A 66 7.25 -4.64 -5.43
CA GLY A 66 6.74 -3.28 -5.26
C GLY A 66 5.80 -2.87 -6.39
N ASN A 67 6.16 -3.17 -7.65
CA ASN A 67 5.29 -2.95 -8.80
C ASN A 67 3.97 -3.72 -8.70
N THR A 68 3.98 -4.98 -8.26
CA THR A 68 2.76 -5.78 -8.05
C THR A 68 1.86 -5.16 -6.98
N VAL A 69 2.43 -4.75 -5.83
CA VAL A 69 1.68 -4.12 -4.73
C VAL A 69 1.01 -2.84 -5.21
N PHE A 70 1.78 -1.96 -5.87
CA PHE A 70 1.27 -0.67 -6.32
C PHE A 70 0.26 -0.81 -7.47
N THR A 71 0.45 -1.78 -8.38
CA THR A 71 -0.55 -2.07 -9.42
C THR A 71 -1.89 -2.51 -8.79
N ALA A 72 -1.84 -3.40 -7.78
CA ALA A 72 -3.05 -3.84 -7.09
C ALA A 72 -3.74 -2.70 -6.34
N LEU A 73 -2.98 -1.88 -5.61
CA LEU A 73 -3.52 -0.71 -4.90
C LEU A 73 -4.17 0.28 -5.88
N GLY A 74 -3.53 0.56 -7.02
CA GLY A 74 -4.09 1.46 -8.03
C GLY A 74 -5.42 0.98 -8.59
N ASN A 75 -5.54 -0.33 -8.86
CA ASN A 75 -6.80 -0.93 -9.30
C ASN A 75 -7.92 -0.78 -8.26
N ILE A 76 -7.59 -0.90 -6.97
CA ILE A 76 -8.52 -0.70 -5.85
C ILE A 76 -8.96 0.77 -5.78
N LEU A 77 -8.02 1.72 -5.76
CA LEU A 77 -8.32 3.15 -5.67
C LEU A 77 -9.21 3.63 -6.81
N LYS A 78 -9.01 3.10 -8.03
CA LYS A 78 -9.84 3.41 -9.20
C LYS A 78 -11.30 2.97 -9.09
N GLN A 79 -11.64 2.04 -8.20
CA GLN A 79 -13.04 1.65 -7.94
C GLN A 79 -13.80 2.63 -7.03
N LYS A 80 -13.11 3.62 -6.45
CA LYS A 80 -13.72 4.67 -5.61
C LYS A 80 -14.60 4.11 -4.47
N GLY A 81 -14.13 3.09 -3.79
CA GLY A 81 -14.84 2.43 -2.68
C GLY A 81 -15.71 1.23 -3.09
N ASN A 82 -16.04 1.07 -4.38
CA ASN A 82 -16.74 -0.11 -4.90
C ASN A 82 -15.77 -1.27 -5.18
N HIS A 83 -14.81 -1.51 -4.28
CA HIS A 83 -13.67 -2.40 -4.51
C HIS A 83 -13.80 -3.81 -3.93
N ALA A 84 -14.97 -4.22 -3.44
CA ALA A 84 -15.13 -5.50 -2.73
C ALA A 84 -14.62 -6.72 -3.51
N GLU A 85 -14.92 -6.80 -4.81
CA GLU A 85 -14.49 -7.91 -5.67
C GLU A 85 -12.99 -7.91 -5.96
N VAL A 86 -12.41 -6.74 -6.26
CA VAL A 86 -10.96 -6.61 -6.51
C VAL A 86 -10.14 -6.79 -5.23
N LEU A 87 -10.72 -6.50 -4.06
CA LEU A 87 -10.09 -6.64 -2.75
C LEU A 87 -10.04 -8.09 -2.28
N LYS A 88 -11.08 -8.88 -2.60
CA LYS A 88 -11.25 -10.27 -2.12
C LYS A 88 -10.02 -11.17 -2.29
N PRO A 89 -9.36 -11.27 -3.47
CA PRO A 89 -8.18 -12.12 -3.61
C PRO A 89 -7.00 -11.63 -2.77
N LEU A 90 -6.82 -10.31 -2.67
CA LEU A 90 -5.76 -9.70 -1.87
C LEU A 90 -5.97 -9.99 -0.37
N ALA A 91 -7.19 -9.78 0.12
CA ALA A 91 -7.56 -10.08 1.50
C ALA A 91 -7.37 -11.57 1.83
N LYS A 92 -7.74 -12.46 0.90
CA LYS A 92 -7.59 -13.90 1.11
C LYS A 92 -6.12 -14.31 1.23
N SER A 93 -5.24 -13.85 0.33
CA SER A 93 -3.82 -14.20 0.40
C SER A 93 -3.16 -13.61 1.64
N HIS A 94 -3.45 -12.36 1.97
CA HIS A 94 -2.83 -11.70 3.12
C HIS A 94 -3.31 -12.28 4.46
N ALA A 95 -4.56 -12.73 4.56
CA ALA A 95 -5.09 -13.40 5.75
C ALA A 95 -4.62 -14.85 5.90
N LEU A 96 -4.69 -15.63 4.81
CA LEU A 96 -4.57 -17.09 4.91
C LEU A 96 -3.14 -17.58 4.64
N GLU A 97 -2.44 -16.96 3.69
CA GLU A 97 -1.12 -17.39 3.27
C GLU A 97 -0.02 -16.58 3.98
N HIS A 98 -0.08 -15.25 3.88
CA HIS A 98 1.01 -14.39 4.35
C HIS A 98 0.87 -13.99 5.83
N LYS A 99 -0.31 -14.17 6.43
CA LYS A 99 -0.62 -13.85 7.84
C LYS A 99 -0.23 -12.42 8.21
N ILE A 100 -0.61 -11.46 7.35
CA ILE A 100 -0.30 -10.04 7.52
C ILE A 100 -1.34 -9.42 8.47
N PRO A 101 -0.95 -8.95 9.66
CA PRO A 101 -1.88 -8.28 10.56
C PRO A 101 -2.32 -6.93 10.01
N VAL A 102 -3.52 -6.46 10.39
CA VAL A 102 -4.04 -5.14 9.96
C VAL A 102 -3.07 -4.01 10.35
N LYS A 103 -2.35 -4.17 11.46
CA LYS A 103 -1.32 -3.22 11.91
C LYS A 103 -0.23 -2.97 10.87
N TYR A 104 0.17 -3.99 10.09
CA TYR A 104 1.19 -3.83 9.06
C TYR A 104 0.63 -3.08 7.84
N LEU A 105 -0.68 -3.17 7.60
CA LEU A 105 -1.36 -2.37 6.57
C LEU A 105 -1.40 -0.88 6.97
N GLU A 106 -1.47 -0.56 8.27
CA GLU A 106 -1.33 0.83 8.77
C GLU A 106 0.07 1.37 8.48
N PHE A 107 1.12 0.60 8.78
CA PHE A 107 2.51 1.01 8.54
C PHE A 107 2.78 1.34 7.07
N ILE A 108 2.42 0.43 6.15
CA ILE A 108 2.62 0.69 4.73
C ILE A 108 1.75 1.87 4.24
N SER A 109 0.56 2.08 4.81
CA SER A 109 -0.29 3.23 4.46
C SER A 109 0.39 4.57 4.75
N GLU A 110 0.99 4.72 5.94
CA GLU A 110 1.70 5.95 6.30
C GLU A 110 2.95 6.16 5.44
N ILE A 111 3.68 5.08 5.11
CA ILE A 111 4.86 5.17 4.24
C ILE A 111 4.48 5.56 2.81
N ILE A 112 3.37 5.03 2.27
CA ILE A 112 2.85 5.45 0.96
C ILE A 112 2.61 6.97 0.96
N VAL A 113 1.95 7.50 1.99
CA VAL A 113 1.66 8.94 2.08
C VAL A 113 2.96 9.76 2.19
N LYS A 114 3.92 9.34 3.02
CA LYS A 114 5.24 10.00 3.14
C LYS A 114 5.98 10.03 1.80
N VAL A 115 6.11 8.88 1.13
CA VAL A 115 6.86 8.78 -0.14
C VAL A 115 6.21 9.59 -1.25
N ILE A 116 4.87 9.60 -1.35
CA ILE A 116 4.17 10.43 -2.33
C ILE A 116 4.40 11.93 -2.03
N ALA A 117 4.34 12.35 -0.76
CA ALA A 117 4.59 13.74 -0.37
C ALA A 117 5.99 14.22 -0.72
N GLU A 118 7.01 13.38 -0.51
CA GLU A 118 8.38 13.71 -0.88
C GLU A 118 8.62 13.77 -2.39
N LYS A 119 7.99 12.86 -3.15
CA LYS A 119 8.16 12.80 -4.61
C LYS A 119 7.34 13.86 -5.36
N TYR A 120 6.23 14.31 -4.79
CA TYR A 120 5.26 15.20 -5.43
C TYR A 120 4.81 16.35 -4.52
N PRO A 121 5.72 17.13 -3.92
CA PRO A 121 5.36 18.15 -2.94
C PRO A 121 4.46 19.26 -3.52
N ALA A 122 4.56 19.54 -4.82
CA ALA A 122 3.73 20.53 -5.50
C ALA A 122 2.29 20.04 -5.79
N ASP A 123 2.07 18.72 -5.83
CA ASP A 123 0.80 18.11 -6.22
C ASP A 123 0.07 17.41 -5.06
N PHE A 124 0.77 17.17 -3.94
CA PHE A 124 0.28 16.40 -2.81
C PHE A 124 0.22 17.23 -1.52
N GLY A 125 -0.52 18.34 -1.60
CA GLY A 125 -0.82 19.23 -0.47
C GLY A 125 -1.70 18.59 0.61
N ALA A 126 -2.05 19.38 1.62
CA ALA A 126 -2.76 18.91 2.82
C ALA A 126 -4.09 18.19 2.50
N ASP A 127 -4.91 18.76 1.60
CA ASP A 127 -6.19 18.16 1.21
C ASP A 127 -6.01 16.83 0.49
N SER A 128 -5.05 16.75 -0.44
CA SER A 128 -4.73 15.50 -1.15
C SER A 128 -4.18 14.43 -0.20
N GLN A 129 -3.35 14.81 0.78
CA GLN A 129 -2.85 13.90 1.80
C GLN A 129 -3.98 13.39 2.71
N ALA A 130 -4.89 14.26 3.14
CA ALA A 130 -6.04 13.88 3.94
C ALA A 130 -6.95 12.91 3.18
N ALA A 131 -7.24 13.21 1.92
CA ALA A 131 -8.04 12.35 1.05
C ALA A 131 -7.37 10.97 0.83
N MET A 132 -6.06 10.94 0.59
CA MET A 132 -5.32 9.68 0.46
C MET A 132 -5.31 8.86 1.76
N ARG A 133 -5.10 9.48 2.92
CA ARG A 133 -5.19 8.78 4.22
C ARG A 133 -6.57 8.18 4.43
N LYS A 134 -7.63 8.92 4.10
CA LYS A 134 -9.01 8.45 4.19
C LYS A 134 -9.29 7.28 3.24
N ALA A 135 -8.77 7.32 2.01
CA ALA A 135 -8.88 6.22 1.05
C ALA A 135 -8.16 4.96 1.54
N LEU A 136 -6.95 5.11 2.08
CA LEU A 136 -6.18 4.00 2.64
C LEU A 136 -6.82 3.45 3.92
N GLU A 137 -7.46 4.29 4.74
CA GLU A 137 -8.24 3.85 5.89
C GLU A 137 -9.47 3.03 5.47
N LEU A 138 -10.22 3.48 4.46
CA LEU A 138 -11.31 2.70 3.87
C LEU A 138 -10.82 1.33 3.40
N PHE A 139 -9.71 1.31 2.65
CA PHE A 139 -9.06 0.06 2.23
C PHE A 139 -8.74 -0.87 3.41
N ARG A 140 -8.13 -0.35 4.49
CA ARG A 140 -7.79 -1.16 5.67
C ARG A 140 -9.02 -1.71 6.39
N ASN A 141 -10.07 -0.89 6.52
CA ASN A 141 -11.32 -1.32 7.16
C ASN A 141 -11.99 -2.46 6.38
N ASP A 142 -11.96 -2.39 5.05
CA ASP A 142 -12.54 -3.43 4.20
C ASP A 142 -11.67 -4.69 4.18
N MET A 143 -10.33 -4.55 4.21
CA MET A 143 -9.41 -5.68 4.41
C MET A 143 -9.68 -6.38 5.74
N ALA A 144 -9.80 -5.64 6.84
CA ALA A 144 -10.09 -6.17 8.16
C ALA A 144 -11.45 -6.89 8.21
N SER A 145 -12.45 -6.37 7.50
CA SER A 145 -13.76 -7.02 7.38
C SER A 145 -13.65 -8.34 6.62
N LYS A 146 -12.92 -8.39 5.51
CA LYS A 146 -12.64 -9.63 4.77
C LYS A 146 -11.80 -10.62 5.56
N TYR A 147 -10.84 -10.17 6.36
CA TYR A 147 -10.08 -11.03 7.25
C TYR A 147 -10.99 -11.78 8.23
N LYS A 148 -11.95 -11.08 8.84
CA LYS A 148 -12.96 -11.70 9.72
C LYS A 148 -13.81 -12.73 8.97
N GLU A 149 -14.25 -12.42 7.74
CA GLU A 149 -14.98 -13.38 6.89
C GLU A 149 -14.15 -14.65 6.61
N PHE A 150 -12.82 -14.53 6.52
CA PHE A 150 -11.91 -15.67 6.33
C PHE A 150 -11.43 -16.32 7.64
N GLY A 151 -11.94 -15.88 8.80
CA GLY A 151 -11.57 -16.44 10.10
C GLY A 151 -10.19 -16.02 10.61
N TYR A 152 -9.61 -14.94 10.07
CA TYR A 152 -8.36 -14.35 10.55
C TYR A 152 -8.64 -13.10 11.40
N GLN A 153 -8.05 -13.02 12.60
CA GLN A 153 -8.26 -11.92 13.56
C GLN A 153 -7.04 -11.00 13.71
N GLY A 154 -5.98 -11.22 12.93
CA GLY A 154 -4.76 -10.40 12.99
C GLY A 154 -4.92 -9.04 12.34
#